data_AF-A0A817D1L4-F1
#
_entry.id   AF-A0A817D1L4-F1
#
_cell.length_a   1.000
_cell.length_b   1.000
_cell.length_c   1.000
_cell.angle_alpha   90.00
_cell.angle_beta   90.00
_cell.angle_gamma   90.00
#
_symmetry.space_group_name_H-M   'P 1'
#
loop_
_entity.id
_entity.type
_entity.pdbx_description
1 polymer ?
#
loop_
_entity_poly.entity_id
_entity_poly.type
_entity_poly.pdbx_seq_one_letter_code
_entity_poly.pdbx_strand_id
1 'polypeptide(L)'
;MFASLDVLHLTAQTGVMIETLCELGAQVQWSSSNPLSTQDHVAAALVKNGISIYAWKDEIEEEKLWCIDQTIYFPDGQPLNAILDDGCVLTRFIHEKYPHLTRFMHGISEETTAGTTQLRILFNNNKLKVPVINVNDSVTKSKFDNYYGCGESLIDGIKRATDVKTCFDY
;
A
#
# COMPACT_ATOMS: atom_id res chain seq x y z
N MET A 1 17.62 -3.01 -6.77
CA MET A 1 16.65 -3.83 -6.01
C MET A 1 15.29 -3.59 -6.65
N PHE A 2 14.51 -4.64 -6.95
CA PHE A 2 13.23 -4.52 -7.69
C PHE A 2 12.07 -4.70 -6.70
N ALA A 3 11.64 -3.61 -6.08
CA ALA A 3 10.57 -3.65 -5.10
C ALA A 3 9.27 -3.27 -5.80
N SER A 4 8.33 -4.20 -5.97
CA SER A 4 6.97 -3.78 -6.29
C SER A 4 6.34 -3.33 -5.00
N LEU A 5 5.92 -2.07 -4.94
CA LEU A 5 5.25 -1.56 -3.76
C LEU A 5 3.77 -1.55 -4.04
N ASP A 6 3.07 -2.34 -3.27
CA ASP A 6 1.64 -2.46 -3.33
C ASP A 6 1.30 -2.89 -1.91
N VAL A 7 0.57 -2.09 -1.15
CA VAL A 7 -0.76 -1.60 -1.50
C VAL A 7 -1.02 -0.52 -0.46
N LEU A 8 -0.70 0.74 -0.68
CA LEU A 8 -0.89 1.82 0.29
C LEU A 8 -1.71 2.94 -0.36
N HIS A 9 -2.37 3.77 0.45
CA HIS A 9 -3.12 4.92 -0.06
C HIS A 9 -2.20 5.82 -0.90
N LEU A 10 -2.54 6.08 -2.16
CA LEU A 10 -1.69 6.93 -3.01
C LEU A 10 -1.94 8.42 -2.74
N THR A 11 -1.23 8.95 -1.75
CA THR A 11 -1.32 10.33 -1.27
C THR A 11 0.03 11.05 -1.39
N ALA A 12 0.07 12.36 -1.10
CA ALA A 12 1.32 13.12 -1.10
C ALA A 12 2.39 12.53 -0.16
N GLN A 13 1.98 12.03 1.00
CA GLN A 13 2.86 11.39 1.99
C GLN A 13 3.48 10.11 1.40
N THR A 14 2.66 9.30 0.73
CA THR A 14 3.12 8.11 0.02
C THR A 14 4.05 8.47 -1.14
N GLY A 15 3.80 9.57 -1.84
CA GLY A 15 4.70 10.09 -2.87
C GLY A 15 6.12 10.34 -2.35
N VAL A 16 6.25 10.96 -1.17
CA VAL A 16 7.57 11.15 -0.53
C VAL A 16 8.24 9.82 -0.21
N MET A 17 7.49 8.83 0.28
CA MET A 17 8.02 7.49 0.55
C MET A 17 8.50 6.80 -0.74
N ILE A 18 7.73 6.89 -1.83
CA ILE A 18 8.10 6.36 -3.15
C ILE A 18 9.41 6.97 -3.62
N GLU A 19 9.51 8.29 -3.62
CA GLU A 19 10.72 9.00 -4.06
C GLU A 19 11.92 8.62 -3.19
N THR A 20 11.74 8.51 -1.87
CA THR A 20 12.78 8.06 -0.94
C THR A 20 13.29 6.66 -1.29
N LEU A 21 12.40 5.72 -1.64
CA LEU A 21 12.79 4.37 -2.04
C LEU A 21 13.56 4.37 -3.37
N CYS A 22 13.13 5.18 -4.33
CA CYS A 22 13.83 5.37 -5.59
C CYS A 22 15.23 5.97 -5.38
N GLU A 23 15.37 6.96 -4.49
CA GLU A 23 16.67 7.55 -4.10
C GLU A 23 17.60 6.52 -3.44
N LEU A 24 17.04 5.57 -2.69
CA LEU A 24 17.77 4.45 -2.11
C LEU A 24 18.08 3.32 -3.12
N GLY A 25 17.71 3.48 -4.39
CA GLY A 25 18.05 2.57 -5.48
C GLY A 25 17.02 1.45 -5.73
N ALA A 26 15.80 1.60 -5.22
CA ALA A 26 14.70 0.71 -5.57
C ALA A 26 14.06 1.14 -6.91
N GLN A 27 13.76 0.16 -7.77
CA GLN A 27 12.80 0.37 -8.84
C GLN A 27 11.42 0.05 -8.29
N VAL A 28 10.47 0.97 -8.46
CA VAL A 28 9.13 0.93 -7.84
C VAL A 28 8.04 0.96 -8.91
N GLN A 29 7.01 0.14 -8.73
CA GLN A 29 5.71 0.25 -9.40
C GLN A 29 4.64 0.27 -8.31
N TRP A 30 3.50 0.92 -8.55
CA TRP A 30 2.52 1.20 -7.50
C TRP A 30 1.06 1.01 -7.92
N SER A 31 0.23 0.44 -7.03
CA SER A 31 -1.24 0.56 -7.06
C SER A 31 -1.84 0.92 -5.69
N SER A 32 -3.11 1.31 -5.67
CA SER A 32 -3.77 1.84 -4.46
C SER A 32 -4.51 0.78 -3.65
N SER A 33 -4.48 0.90 -2.32
CA SER A 33 -5.20 0.01 -1.40
C SER A 33 -6.70 0.23 -1.33
N ASN A 34 -7.12 1.43 -1.69
CA ASN A 34 -8.50 1.86 -1.55
C ASN A 34 -8.88 2.77 -2.73
N PRO A 35 -9.95 2.42 -3.46
CA PRO A 35 -10.43 3.19 -4.60
C PRO A 35 -10.66 4.68 -4.33
N LEU A 36 -11.04 5.05 -3.11
CA LEU A 36 -11.40 6.43 -2.78
C LEU A 36 -10.21 7.27 -2.28
N SER A 37 -9.06 6.63 -2.06
CA SER A 37 -7.93 7.23 -1.33
C SER A 37 -6.90 7.92 -2.22
N THR A 38 -6.90 7.61 -3.52
CA THR A 38 -5.94 8.15 -4.46
C THR A 38 -6.10 9.66 -4.61
N GLN A 39 -4.98 10.37 -4.56
CA GLN A 39 -4.87 11.78 -4.90
C GLN A 39 -4.31 11.89 -6.32
N ASP A 40 -5.18 12.07 -7.32
CA ASP A 40 -4.79 11.99 -8.75
C ASP A 40 -3.68 12.95 -9.15
N HIS A 41 -3.61 14.12 -8.53
CA HIS A 41 -2.54 15.10 -8.77
C HIS A 41 -1.15 14.58 -8.31
N VAL A 42 -1.12 13.76 -7.25
CA VAL A 42 0.11 13.10 -6.79
C VAL A 42 0.48 11.96 -7.72
N ALA A 43 -0.51 11.14 -8.11
CA ALA A 43 -0.32 10.08 -9.11
C ALA A 43 0.30 10.65 -10.39
N ALA A 44 -0.27 11.74 -10.92
CA ALA A 44 0.23 12.43 -12.11
C ALA A 44 1.66 12.97 -11.93
N ALA A 45 2.00 13.51 -10.75
CA ALA A 45 3.34 14.00 -10.46
C ALA A 45 4.39 12.88 -10.46
N LEU A 46 4.08 11.74 -9.82
CA LEU A 46 4.96 10.57 -9.78
C LEU A 46 5.16 9.95 -11.17
N VAL A 47 4.08 9.85 -11.97
CA VAL A 47 4.16 9.41 -13.37
C VAL A 47 5.05 10.34 -14.19
N LYS A 48 4.93 11.66 -14.01
CA LYS A 48 5.79 12.64 -14.67
C LYS A 48 7.26 12.48 -14.30
N ASN A 49 7.57 11.98 -13.10
CA ASN A 49 8.91 11.64 -12.64
C ASN A 49 9.39 10.24 -13.12
N GLY A 50 8.60 9.56 -13.96
CA GLY A 50 8.98 8.28 -14.57
C GLY A 50 8.69 7.05 -13.72
N ILE A 51 7.87 7.18 -12.67
CA ILE A 51 7.47 6.07 -11.81
C ILE A 51 6.18 5.44 -12.37
N SER A 52 6.14 4.11 -12.47
CA SER A 52 4.95 3.38 -12.93
C SER A 52 3.88 3.38 -11.84
N ILE A 53 2.83 4.19 -12.05
CA ILE A 53 1.66 4.27 -11.16
C ILE A 53 0.43 3.77 -11.90
N TYR A 54 -0.29 2.85 -11.25
CA TYR A 54 -1.56 2.30 -11.70
C TYR A 54 -2.59 2.55 -10.60
N ALA A 55 -3.04 3.79 -10.50
CA ALA A 55 -4.07 4.17 -9.55
C ALA A 55 -4.75 5.47 -9.95
N TRP A 56 -6.05 5.57 -9.69
CA TRP A 56 -6.85 6.79 -9.76
C TRP A 56 -7.92 6.76 -8.67
N LYS A 57 -8.56 7.91 -8.43
CA LYS A 57 -9.68 7.98 -7.51
C LYS A 57 -10.95 7.40 -8.15
N ASP A 58 -11.76 6.74 -7.33
CA ASP A 58 -13.05 6.13 -7.67
C ASP A 58 -12.94 4.92 -8.63
N GLU A 59 -11.86 4.15 -8.51
CA GLU A 59 -11.69 2.84 -9.16
C GLU A 59 -12.84 1.88 -8.83
N ILE A 60 -13.26 1.07 -9.81
CA ILE A 60 -14.08 -0.12 -9.53
C ILE A 60 -13.20 -1.31 -9.14
N GLU A 61 -13.79 -2.33 -8.53
CA GLU A 61 -13.04 -3.51 -8.05
C GLU A 61 -12.25 -4.21 -9.17
N GLU A 62 -12.81 -4.29 -10.39
CA GLU A 62 -12.12 -4.87 -11.54
C GLU A 62 -10.88 -4.06 -11.94
N GLU A 63 -10.97 -2.73 -11.90
CA GLU A 63 -9.84 -1.83 -12.20
C GLU A 63 -8.76 -1.94 -11.14
N LYS A 64 -9.14 -1.99 -9.87
CA LYS A 64 -8.20 -2.20 -8.75
C LYS A 64 -7.40 -3.49 -8.91
N LEU A 65 -8.07 -4.61 -9.20
CA LEU A 65 -7.39 -5.88 -9.43
C LEU A 65 -6.50 -5.84 -10.67
N TRP A 66 -6.91 -5.11 -11.71
CA TRP A 66 -6.09 -4.89 -12.89
C TRP A 66 -4.83 -4.07 -12.56
N CYS A 67 -4.97 -3.01 -11.76
CA CYS A 67 -3.88 -2.16 -11.30
C CYS A 67 -2.84 -2.98 -10.50
N ILE A 68 -3.28 -3.80 -9.54
CA ILE A 68 -2.42 -4.73 -8.79
C ILE A 68 -1.69 -5.69 -9.75
N ASP A 69 -2.38 -6.21 -10.77
CA ASP A 69 -1.76 -7.12 -11.74
C ASP A 69 -0.65 -6.44 -12.56
N GLN A 70 -0.76 -5.12 -12.80
CA GLN A 70 0.28 -4.35 -13.51
C GLN A 70 1.56 -4.18 -12.68
N THR A 71 1.50 -4.30 -11.35
CA THR A 71 2.66 -4.12 -10.48
C THR A 71 3.54 -5.39 -10.39
N ILE A 72 3.11 -6.52 -10.95
CA ILE A 72 3.75 -7.82 -10.73
C ILE A 72 5.09 -7.97 -11.48
N TYR A 73 5.15 -7.47 -12.72
CA TYR A 73 6.33 -7.56 -13.57
C TYR A 73 6.83 -6.16 -13.93
N PHE A 74 8.15 -6.00 -13.88
CA PHE A 74 8.83 -4.78 -14.31
C PHE A 74 9.02 -4.77 -15.84
N PRO A 75 9.32 -3.60 -16.45
CA PRO A 75 9.44 -3.48 -17.90
C PRO A 75 10.52 -4.36 -18.55
N ASP A 76 11.51 -4.79 -17.78
CA ASP A 76 12.56 -5.73 -18.20
C ASP A 76 12.14 -7.21 -18.12
N GLY A 77 10.88 -7.47 -17.73
CA GLY A 77 10.30 -8.80 -17.56
C GLY A 77 10.65 -9.47 -16.23
N GLN A 78 11.40 -8.83 -15.35
CA GLN A 78 11.69 -9.38 -14.03
C GLN A 78 10.45 -9.28 -13.13
N PRO A 79 10.13 -10.32 -12.34
CA PRO A 79 9.07 -10.23 -11.35
C PRO A 79 9.52 -9.39 -10.16
N LEU A 80 8.55 -8.87 -9.42
CA LEU A 80 8.81 -8.24 -8.13
C LEU A 80 9.56 -9.16 -7.16
N ASN A 81 10.37 -8.56 -6.27
CA ASN A 81 11.09 -9.31 -5.24
C ASN A 81 10.94 -8.77 -3.82
N ALA A 82 10.12 -7.74 -3.61
CA ALA A 82 9.71 -7.28 -2.28
C ALA A 82 8.30 -6.69 -2.38
N ILE A 83 7.57 -6.65 -1.26
CA ILE A 83 6.22 -6.09 -1.12
C ILE A 83 6.19 -5.12 0.08
N LEU A 84 5.54 -3.96 -0.07
CA LEU A 84 5.10 -3.15 1.08
C LEU A 84 3.58 -2.98 1.03
N ASP A 85 2.87 -3.77 1.84
CA ASP A 85 1.43 -3.99 1.82
C ASP A 85 0.71 -3.18 2.91
N ASP A 86 -0.51 -2.76 2.62
CA ASP A 86 -1.50 -2.30 3.60
C ASP A 86 -2.79 -3.11 3.38
N GLY A 87 -3.08 -3.97 4.35
CA GLY A 87 -4.32 -4.77 4.38
C GLY A 87 -4.17 -6.15 3.76
N CYS A 88 -2.95 -6.61 3.50
CA CYS A 88 -2.63 -7.95 3.00
C CYS A 88 -3.34 -8.26 1.67
N VAL A 89 -3.46 -7.27 0.78
CA VAL A 89 -4.19 -7.43 -0.48
C VAL A 89 -3.25 -8.02 -1.53
N LEU A 90 -2.12 -7.37 -1.82
CA LEU A 90 -1.16 -7.89 -2.79
C LEU A 90 -0.57 -9.20 -2.30
N THR A 91 -0.28 -9.31 -1.00
CA THR A 91 0.28 -10.54 -0.44
C THR A 91 -0.63 -11.73 -0.73
N ARG A 92 -1.95 -11.60 -0.51
CA ARG A 92 -2.91 -12.67 -0.85
C ARG A 92 -2.99 -12.89 -2.35
N PHE A 93 -3.09 -11.83 -3.13
CA PHE A 93 -3.15 -11.91 -4.59
C PHE A 93 -1.99 -12.71 -5.18
N ILE A 94 -0.76 -12.48 -4.72
CA ILE A 94 0.41 -13.25 -5.15
C ILE A 94 0.36 -14.69 -4.63
N HIS A 95 0.02 -14.92 -3.35
CA HIS A 95 -0.05 -16.28 -2.81
C HIS A 95 -1.10 -17.15 -3.52
N GLU A 96 -2.16 -16.55 -4.06
CA GLU A 96 -3.26 -17.23 -4.73
C GLU A 96 -3.04 -17.35 -6.26
N LYS A 97 -2.75 -16.23 -6.94
CA LYS A 97 -2.64 -16.16 -8.41
C LYS A 97 -1.24 -16.44 -8.93
N TYR A 98 -0.20 -16.09 -8.17
CA TYR A 98 1.21 -16.21 -8.56
C TYR A 98 2.09 -16.95 -7.53
N PRO A 99 1.68 -18.13 -7.01
CA PRO A 99 2.38 -18.79 -5.91
C PRO A 99 3.84 -19.13 -6.25
N HIS A 100 4.14 -19.35 -7.54
CA HIS A 100 5.48 -19.64 -8.04
C HIS A 100 6.45 -18.45 -7.92
N LEU A 101 5.96 -17.21 -7.77
CA LEU A 101 6.81 -16.02 -7.58
C LEU A 101 7.31 -15.87 -6.15
N THR A 102 6.65 -16.51 -5.16
CA THR A 102 7.02 -16.39 -3.74
C THR A 102 8.46 -16.79 -3.44
N ARG A 103 9.03 -17.72 -4.22
CA ARG A 103 10.44 -18.15 -4.10
C ARG A 103 11.47 -17.08 -4.48
N PHE A 104 11.06 -16.05 -5.22
CA PHE A 104 11.94 -14.95 -5.67
C PHE A 104 11.81 -13.72 -4.77
N MET A 105 10.87 -13.71 -3.83
CA MET A 105 10.64 -12.58 -2.95
C MET A 105 11.52 -12.63 -1.71
N HIS A 106 12.15 -11.50 -1.42
CA HIS A 106 13.02 -11.29 -0.26
C HIS A 106 12.23 -11.00 1.02
N GLY A 107 11.05 -10.40 0.91
CA GLY A 107 10.26 -10.04 2.09
C GLY A 107 9.02 -9.21 1.80
N ILE A 108 8.17 -9.14 2.80
CA ILE A 108 6.94 -8.35 2.85
C ILE A 108 7.00 -7.44 4.07
N SER A 109 6.63 -6.19 3.92
CA SER A 109 6.34 -5.27 5.02
C SER A 109 4.84 -5.04 5.07
N GLU A 110 4.20 -5.13 6.24
CA GLU A 110 2.76 -4.91 6.39
C GLU A 110 2.47 -3.81 7.42
N GLU A 111 1.67 -2.83 7.02
CA GLU A 111 1.43 -1.61 7.79
C GLU A 111 0.21 -1.66 8.71
N THR A 112 -0.84 -2.44 8.42
CA THR A 112 -2.09 -2.35 9.20
C THR A 112 -2.41 -3.54 10.09
N THR A 113 -3.20 -3.25 11.13
CA THR A 113 -3.72 -4.27 12.07
C THR A 113 -4.52 -5.36 11.33
N ALA A 114 -5.30 -4.99 10.31
CA ALA A 114 -6.08 -5.93 9.52
C ALA A 114 -5.16 -6.85 8.69
N GLY A 115 -4.19 -6.29 7.98
CA GLY A 115 -3.25 -7.06 7.18
C GLY A 115 -2.38 -7.98 8.04
N THR A 116 -1.82 -7.49 9.14
CA THR A 116 -1.02 -8.32 10.08
C THR A 116 -1.83 -9.47 10.68
N THR A 117 -3.12 -9.27 10.96
CA THR A 117 -4.02 -10.34 11.43
C THR A 117 -4.18 -11.42 10.36
N GLN A 118 -4.38 -11.05 9.09
CA GLN A 118 -4.44 -12.00 7.98
C GLN A 118 -3.11 -12.76 7.79
N LEU A 119 -1.97 -12.06 7.90
CA LEU A 119 -0.65 -12.68 7.80
C LEU A 119 -0.42 -13.69 8.94
N ARG A 120 -0.87 -13.40 10.17
CA ARG A 120 -0.83 -14.37 11.29
C ARG A 120 -1.69 -15.60 11.01
N ILE A 121 -2.87 -15.44 10.39
CA ILE A 121 -3.71 -16.57 9.97
C ILE A 121 -2.99 -17.42 8.92
N LEU A 122 -2.38 -16.80 7.90
CA LEU A 122 -1.61 -17.51 6.88
C LEU A 122 -0.41 -18.23 7.48
N PHE A 123 0.30 -17.60 8.42
CA PHE A 123 1.44 -18.19 9.13
C PHE A 123 1.03 -19.41 9.95
N ASN A 124 0.01 -19.28 10.80
CA ASN A 124 -0.49 -20.37 11.64
C ASN A 124 -1.00 -21.57 10.82
N ASN A 125 -1.46 -21.32 9.60
CA ASN A 125 -1.90 -22.35 8.66
C ASN A 125 -0.78 -22.89 7.75
N ASN A 126 0.49 -22.51 7.98
CA ASN A 126 1.65 -22.88 7.14
C ASN A 126 1.53 -22.48 5.66
N LYS A 127 0.69 -21.47 5.36
CA LYS A 127 0.43 -20.97 4.00
C LYS A 127 1.31 -19.77 3.64
N LEU A 128 1.81 -19.01 4.61
CA LEU A 128 2.73 -17.90 4.36
C LEU A 128 4.09 -18.42 3.87
N LYS A 129 4.53 -17.99 2.69
CA LYS A 129 5.76 -18.50 2.03
C LYS A 129 6.92 -17.51 2.01
N VAL A 130 6.69 -16.28 2.47
CA VAL A 130 7.64 -15.16 2.38
C VAL A 130 7.82 -14.59 3.78
N PRO A 131 9.04 -14.21 4.19
CA PRO A 131 9.24 -13.54 5.48
C PRO A 131 8.52 -12.19 5.51
N VAL A 132 7.95 -11.85 6.67
CA VAL A 132 7.14 -10.64 6.88
C VAL A 132 7.74 -9.83 8.03
N ILE A 133 7.84 -8.52 7.82
CA ILE A 133 8.02 -7.52 8.87
C ILE A 133 6.67 -6.89 9.18
N ASN A 134 6.27 -6.97 10.44
CA ASN A 134 5.09 -6.29 10.96
C ASN A 134 5.47 -4.85 11.34
N VAL A 135 5.13 -3.89 10.48
CA VAL A 135 5.39 -2.47 10.74
C VAL A 135 4.33 -1.89 11.67
N ASN A 136 3.07 -2.35 11.56
CA ASN A 136 1.96 -1.88 12.39
C ASN A 136 2.28 -1.85 13.89
N ASP A 137 2.85 -2.94 14.41
CA ASP A 137 3.08 -3.13 15.85
C ASP A 137 4.34 -2.40 16.35
N SER A 138 5.07 -1.71 15.46
CA SER A 138 6.11 -0.78 15.89
C SER A 138 5.49 0.32 16.76
N VAL A 139 6.18 0.71 17.84
CA VAL A 139 5.67 1.73 18.77
C VAL A 139 5.42 3.05 18.06
N THR A 140 6.34 3.45 17.18
CA THR A 140 6.26 4.68 16.39
C THR A 140 5.19 4.66 15.31
N LYS A 141 4.66 3.48 14.95
CA LYS A 141 3.52 3.34 14.03
C LYS A 141 2.23 3.33 14.84
N SER A 142 2.00 2.26 15.60
CA SER A 142 0.74 2.03 16.33
C SER A 142 0.33 3.16 17.27
N LYS A 143 1.28 3.83 17.94
CA LYS A 143 0.96 4.89 18.92
C LYS A 143 0.87 6.28 18.31
N PHE A 144 1.32 6.45 17.06
CA PHE A 144 1.29 7.75 16.40
C PHE A 144 0.26 7.78 15.29
N ASP A 145 0.49 7.00 14.25
CA ASP A 145 -0.37 6.95 13.07
C ASP A 145 -1.81 6.57 13.44
N ASN A 146 -2.01 5.42 14.07
CA ASN A 146 -3.37 4.96 14.39
C ASN A 146 -4.09 5.84 15.42
N TYR A 147 -3.36 6.44 16.37
CA TYR A 147 -3.95 7.17 17.49
C TYR A 147 -4.08 8.67 17.19
N TYR A 148 -2.97 9.36 16.92
CA TYR A 148 -2.98 10.79 16.62
C TYR A 148 -3.46 11.06 15.19
N GLY A 149 -3.05 10.25 14.20
CA GLY A 149 -3.45 10.43 12.80
C GLY A 149 -4.96 10.30 12.60
N CYS A 150 -5.59 9.26 13.14
CA CYS A 150 -7.05 9.13 13.12
C CYS A 150 -7.76 10.24 13.91
N GLY A 151 -7.16 10.71 15.01
CA GLY A 151 -7.72 11.79 15.83
C GLY A 151 -7.95 13.08 15.04
N GLU A 152 -7.06 13.39 14.10
CA GLU A 152 -7.18 14.57 13.23
C GLU A 152 -7.99 14.27 11.95
N SER A 153 -7.63 13.20 11.24
CA SER A 153 -8.18 12.91 9.91
C SER A 153 -9.66 12.51 9.91
N LEU A 154 -10.15 11.90 11.00
CA LEU A 154 -11.57 11.55 11.13
C LEU A 154 -12.47 12.80 11.09
N ILE A 155 -12.11 13.81 11.88
CA ILE A 155 -12.89 15.05 11.95
C ILE A 155 -12.81 15.82 10.63
N ASP A 156 -11.62 15.86 10.02
CA ASP A 156 -11.42 16.47 8.69
C ASP A 156 -12.32 15.80 7.62
N GLY A 157 -12.34 14.46 7.57
CA GLY A 157 -13.19 13.72 6.64
C GLY A 157 -14.68 13.99 6.83
N ILE A 158 -15.17 13.95 8.08
CA ILE A 158 -16.57 14.23 8.40
C ILE A 158 -16.95 15.66 7.98
N LYS A 159 -16.10 16.65 8.31
CA LYS A 159 -16.35 18.05 7.98
C LYS A 159 -16.40 18.26 6.47
N ARG A 160 -15.41 17.76 5.72
CA ARG A 160 -15.39 17.89 4.25
C ARG A 160 -16.59 17.22 3.57
N ALA A 161 -17.09 16.14 4.16
CA ALA A 161 -18.20 15.38 3.57
C ALA A 161 -19.59 15.98 3.88
N THR A 162 -19.75 16.65 5.02
CA THR A 162 -21.09 16.99 5.53
C THR A 162 -21.26 18.43 6.00
N ASP A 163 -20.16 19.18 6.12
CA ASP A 163 -20.12 20.53 6.74
C ASP A 163 -20.79 20.58 8.13
N VAL A 164 -20.89 19.44 8.82
CA VAL A 164 -21.59 19.35 10.10
C VAL A 164 -20.85 20.14 11.17
N LYS A 165 -21.60 20.92 11.95
CA LYS A 165 -21.05 21.61 13.12
C LYS A 165 -20.62 20.59 14.17
N THR A 166 -19.34 20.64 14.55
CA THR A 166 -18.76 19.82 15.60
C THR A 166 -18.58 20.64 16.88
N CYS A 167 -18.37 19.96 18.02
CA CYS A 167 -18.08 20.63 19.29
C CYS A 167 -16.71 21.34 19.34
N PHE A 168 -15.89 21.19 18.30
CA PHE A 168 -14.58 21.83 18.16
C PHE A 168 -14.62 23.13 17.34
N ASP A 169 -15.79 23.51 16.84
CA ASP A 169 -16.02 24.76 16.12
C ASP A 169 -16.41 25.84 17.13
N TYR A 170 -15.44 26.71 17.47
CA TYR A 170 -15.62 27.87 18.36
C TYR A 170 -16.28 29.05 17.64
#